data_AF-A0A847B623-F1
#
_entry.id   AF-A0A847B623-F1
#
_cell.length_a   1.000
_cell.length_b   1.000
_cell.length_c   1.000
_cell.angle_alpha   90.00
_cell.angle_beta   90.00
_cell.angle_gamma   90.00
#
_symmetry.space_group_name_H-M   'P 1'
#
loop_
_entity.id
_entity.type
_entity.pdbx_description
1 polymer ?
#
loop_
_entity_poly.entity_id
_entity_poly.type
_entity_poly.pdbx_seq_one_letter_code
_entity_poly.pdbx_strand_id
1 'polypeptide(L)'
;MKKSKLSITLVSGFIAAMAMTACNSVTASNKAIVTFTPYGSDEKVALITDDVYNSYRHTSNGITKFYDKILEVLVRYEFKENNFDKGEMKYSEIENWAKNQVREQKDKARTEAKNNEDKTYDEAWEDILDNNNVENEKGLLEKFIYEKEKEVIKNWYADNADNAAALKEEFLGVKSDGTAVVSDVKAAMPYHIRHILVKVDESSDGVKKFYKDAIDENQAKLLYDTASTLAEGKFTFSEVAKTYSDDGSSANGGDVGIVTNDASSGNLAMVNEFQLGLYVYDSLYNAANKTSPVADVVKDGLGLTDDVANALLADITEVPYEAFVNMGTYAEVDADKEGNKLADGSEALYPRNIIWNKYFNLHNVFVIKNAKKAAHAGLVNPEEEFAYDNLVDAAPFDASLPRFNNNGYLVDERGNVIIGVRSQFGIHFMIIEKSVYEYQDLASYYDTKLPGDDGYDQDSYVGFIQSNKLEDYKKRADEVKDAISGFDKTYDYRLYQYLTGKVNISFTGPAEGLDEKIDAYINRTKENNIYNQEDGLYKSWRTYTELLEKQTYDRNVWYQTYNGVTGAISPKLTRLVPERIADDFFKLYEDPSAPGAAALYAEFDKGGNYYYYA
;
A
#
# COMPACT_ATOMS: atom_id res chain seq x y z
N MET A 1 33.88 7.22 23.83
CA MET A 1 33.85 8.00 22.57
C MET A 1 33.61 7.03 21.42
N LYS A 2 32.38 7.00 20.90
CA LYS A 2 31.89 6.00 19.93
C LYS A 2 32.59 6.18 18.57
N LYS A 3 33.17 5.10 18.05
CA LYS A 3 33.97 5.01 16.81
C LYS A 3 33.18 5.32 15.51
N SER A 4 31.90 5.67 15.60
CA SER A 4 31.06 6.09 14.47
C SER A 4 31.19 7.58 14.14
N LYS A 5 31.68 8.42 15.06
CA LYS A 5 31.80 9.87 14.81
C LYS A 5 32.91 10.19 13.80
N LEU A 6 34.00 9.42 13.74
CA LEU A 6 35.15 9.69 12.85
C LEU A 6 34.86 9.46 11.34
N SER A 7 33.89 8.61 11.00
CA SER A 7 33.61 8.19 9.61
C SER A 7 32.77 9.20 8.83
N ILE A 8 32.04 10.08 9.53
CA ILE A 8 31.16 11.10 8.93
C ILE A 8 31.89 12.44 8.88
N THR A 9 32.71 12.77 9.89
CA THR A 9 33.54 14.00 9.90
C THR A 9 34.54 14.06 8.73
N LEU A 10 34.93 12.91 8.16
CA LEU A 10 35.84 12.85 7.00
C LEU A 10 35.20 13.31 5.67
N VAL A 11 33.87 13.26 5.54
CA VAL A 11 33.16 13.75 4.33
C VAL A 11 32.56 15.14 4.58
N SER A 12 32.11 15.43 5.80
CA SER A 12 31.72 16.80 6.23
C SER A 12 32.90 17.78 6.24
N GLY A 13 34.13 17.27 6.40
CA GLY A 13 35.35 18.08 6.51
C GLY A 13 35.91 18.60 5.18
N PHE A 14 35.47 18.10 4.02
CA PHE A 14 36.03 18.53 2.73
C PHE A 14 35.38 19.80 2.14
N ILE A 15 34.17 20.16 2.58
CA ILE A 15 33.48 21.38 2.09
C ILE A 15 33.68 22.58 3.04
N ALA A 16 34.19 22.35 4.26
CA ALA A 16 34.40 23.40 5.26
C ALA A 16 35.86 23.90 5.37
N ALA A 17 36.76 23.53 4.45
CA ALA A 17 38.17 23.93 4.48
C ALA A 17 38.45 25.27 3.78
N MET A 18 37.73 26.33 4.17
CA MET A 18 38.20 27.71 4.10
C MET A 18 37.75 28.48 5.36
N ALA A 19 38.30 28.12 6.52
CA ALA A 19 38.56 29.05 7.64
C ALA A 19 39.40 28.35 8.73
N MET A 20 40.58 28.92 9.01
CA MET A 20 41.54 28.56 10.07
C MET A 20 40.90 28.75 11.48
N THR A 21 41.27 28.11 12.61
CA THR A 21 42.58 28.08 13.34
C THR A 21 42.52 27.15 14.60
N ALA A 22 43.59 26.35 14.84
CA ALA A 22 44.32 25.89 16.07
C ALA A 22 43.61 25.50 17.42
N CYS A 23 44.03 24.53 18.28
CA CYS A 23 45.38 24.11 18.74
C CYS A 23 45.45 22.72 19.51
N ASN A 24 46.54 21.94 19.28
CA ASN A 24 47.22 20.81 20.00
C ASN A 24 46.50 19.47 20.39
N SER A 25 47.04 18.25 20.21
CA SER A 25 48.22 17.72 19.48
C SER A 25 47.95 16.27 19.00
N VAL A 26 47.69 16.11 17.70
CA VAL A 26 47.81 14.88 16.89
C VAL A 26 48.76 15.26 15.76
N THR A 27 49.86 14.53 15.54
CA THR A 27 50.75 14.81 14.40
C THR A 27 50.11 14.31 13.11
N ALA A 28 49.28 15.16 12.51
CA ALA A 28 48.83 15.02 11.14
C ALA A 28 50.05 15.17 10.20
N SER A 29 50.31 14.13 9.41
CA SER A 29 51.11 14.23 8.19
C SER A 29 50.15 14.61 7.07
N ASN A 30 50.53 15.50 6.16
CA ASN A 30 49.70 16.04 5.06
C ASN A 30 49.09 14.99 4.10
N LYS A 31 49.30 13.69 4.35
CA LYS A 31 48.75 12.57 3.59
C LYS A 31 48.13 11.45 4.42
N ALA A 32 48.28 11.39 5.76
CA ALA A 32 47.85 10.22 6.55
C ALA A 32 46.85 10.56 7.65
N ILE A 33 45.70 9.86 7.66
CA ILE A 33 44.59 9.97 8.61
C ILE A 33 44.96 9.34 9.96
N VAL A 34 45.59 8.16 9.96
CA VAL A 34 46.08 7.47 11.17
C VAL A 34 47.33 6.67 10.79
N THR A 35 48.35 6.68 11.65
CA THR A 35 49.49 5.75 11.55
C THR A 35 49.47 4.84 12.78
N PHE A 36 49.59 3.53 12.58
CA PHE A 36 49.66 2.56 13.68
C PHE A 36 50.70 1.46 13.39
N THR A 37 51.15 0.79 14.44
CA THR A 37 52.10 -0.33 14.36
C THR A 37 51.36 -1.60 14.76
N PRO A 38 51.20 -2.60 13.86
CA PRO A 38 50.54 -3.85 14.19
C PRO A 38 51.27 -4.60 15.31
N TYR A 39 50.52 -5.31 16.15
CA TYR A 39 51.10 -6.10 17.24
C TYR A 39 52.06 -7.17 16.68
N GLY A 40 53.33 -7.10 17.08
CA GLY A 40 54.39 -8.01 16.62
C GLY A 40 55.15 -7.55 15.36
N SER A 41 54.95 -6.32 14.89
CA SER A 41 55.71 -5.72 13.79
C SER A 41 56.43 -4.45 14.24
N ASP A 42 57.63 -4.20 13.70
CA ASP A 42 58.34 -2.91 13.83
C ASP A 42 57.97 -1.93 12.70
N GLU A 43 57.15 -2.35 11.74
CA GLU A 43 56.71 -1.52 10.62
C GLU A 43 55.51 -0.64 10.99
N LYS A 44 55.60 0.64 10.64
CA LYS A 44 54.51 1.61 10.77
C LYS A 44 53.62 1.53 9.52
N VAL A 45 52.34 1.26 9.72
CA VAL A 45 51.32 1.31 8.66
C VAL A 45 50.61 2.65 8.73
N ALA A 46 50.60 3.40 7.63
CA ALA A 46 49.90 4.67 7.50
C ALA A 46 48.63 4.50 6.66
N LEU A 47 47.48 4.91 7.19
CA LEU A 47 46.23 5.06 6.45
C LEU A 47 46.25 6.43 5.77
N ILE A 48 46.41 6.46 4.46
CA ILE A 48 46.51 7.70 3.68
C ILE A 48 45.10 8.21 3.31
N THR A 49 44.88 9.53 3.31
CA THR A 49 43.60 10.15 2.92
C THR A 49 43.13 9.70 1.55
N ASP A 50 44.06 9.60 0.61
CA ASP A 50 43.80 9.16 -0.76
C ASP A 50 43.42 7.68 -0.83
N ASP A 51 44.00 6.82 0.01
CA ASP A 51 43.69 5.38 0.04
C ASP A 51 42.32 5.10 0.67
N VAL A 52 41.97 5.84 1.73
CA VAL A 52 40.65 5.78 2.36
C VAL A 52 39.60 6.38 1.42
N TYR A 53 39.89 7.51 0.78
CA TYR A 53 39.03 8.12 -0.24
C TYR A 53 38.82 7.19 -1.44
N ASN A 54 39.90 6.59 -1.96
CA ASN A 54 39.84 5.62 -3.05
C ASN A 54 39.05 4.38 -2.67
N SER A 55 39.29 3.80 -1.48
CA SER A 55 38.52 2.64 -1.02
C SER A 55 37.03 2.98 -0.86
N TYR A 56 36.72 4.18 -0.36
CA TYR A 56 35.35 4.61 -0.11
C TYR A 56 34.57 4.86 -1.42
N ARG A 57 35.18 5.51 -2.42
CA ARG A 57 34.55 5.81 -3.74
C ARG A 57 34.30 4.60 -4.65
N HIS A 58 34.67 3.40 -4.22
CA HIS A 58 34.38 2.14 -4.92
C HIS A 58 33.33 1.28 -4.19
N THR A 59 32.85 1.72 -3.03
CA THR A 59 31.76 1.05 -2.30
C THR A 59 30.42 1.72 -2.59
N SER A 60 29.33 0.95 -2.59
CA SER A 60 27.96 1.47 -2.72
C SER A 60 27.66 2.54 -1.67
N ASN A 61 27.92 2.24 -0.39
CA ASN A 61 27.72 3.18 0.72
C ASN A 61 28.53 4.47 0.57
N GLY A 62 29.73 4.39 -0.01
CA GLY A 62 30.54 5.58 -0.26
C GLY A 62 29.99 6.44 -1.38
N ILE A 63 29.56 5.82 -2.49
CA ILE A 63 28.93 6.51 -3.61
C ILE A 63 27.63 7.20 -3.17
N THR A 64 26.77 6.55 -2.37
CA THR A 64 25.54 7.15 -1.83
C THR A 64 25.85 8.41 -1.00
N LYS A 65 26.86 8.37 -0.12
CA LYS A 65 27.21 9.56 0.68
C LYS A 65 27.81 10.70 -0.16
N PHE A 66 28.54 10.38 -1.23
CA PHE A 66 29.00 11.41 -2.17
C PHE A 66 27.83 12.05 -2.89
N TYR A 67 26.91 11.24 -3.39
CA TYR A 67 25.65 11.70 -3.98
C TYR A 67 24.89 12.65 -3.04
N ASP A 68 24.61 12.22 -1.79
CA ASP A 68 23.85 13.01 -0.81
C ASP A 68 24.50 14.37 -0.54
N LYS A 69 25.84 14.40 -0.46
CA LYS A 69 26.60 15.61 -0.17
C LYS A 69 26.71 16.54 -1.37
N ILE A 70 26.82 16.01 -2.59
CA ILE A 70 26.81 16.83 -3.80
C ILE A 70 25.41 17.44 -3.98
N LEU A 71 24.34 16.66 -3.76
CA LEU A 71 22.97 17.19 -3.78
C LEU A 71 22.78 18.31 -2.75
N GLU A 72 23.29 18.14 -1.52
CA GLU A 72 23.26 19.20 -0.49
C GLU A 72 23.95 20.48 -0.95
N VAL A 73 25.13 20.36 -1.57
CA VAL A 73 25.86 21.52 -2.12
C VAL A 73 25.06 22.20 -3.23
N LEU A 74 24.46 21.44 -4.14
CA LEU A 74 23.69 22.01 -5.25
C LEU A 74 22.44 22.74 -4.76
N VAL A 75 21.71 22.16 -3.82
CA VAL A 75 20.55 22.80 -3.18
C VAL A 75 20.95 24.10 -2.49
N ARG A 76 22.02 24.09 -1.69
CA ARG A 76 22.52 25.29 -1.01
C ARG A 76 23.04 26.35 -1.99
N TYR A 77 23.68 25.93 -3.08
CA TYR A 77 24.16 26.83 -4.13
C TYR A 77 23.00 27.60 -4.77
N GLU A 78 21.88 26.93 -5.06
CA GLU A 78 20.69 27.58 -5.61
C GLU A 78 20.16 28.69 -4.68
N PHE A 79 20.10 28.44 -3.37
CA PHE A 79 19.64 29.47 -2.41
C PHE A 79 20.64 30.59 -2.17
N LYS A 80 21.92 30.25 -1.98
CA LYS A 80 22.93 31.21 -1.50
C LYS A 80 23.57 32.02 -2.63
N GLU A 81 23.79 31.41 -3.79
CA GLU A 81 24.54 32.02 -4.89
C GLU A 81 23.64 32.43 -6.06
N ASN A 82 22.61 31.63 -6.38
CA ASN A 82 21.66 31.96 -7.46
C ASN A 82 20.49 32.83 -7.00
N ASN A 83 20.41 33.19 -5.71
CA ASN A 83 19.32 33.98 -5.12
C ASN A 83 17.94 33.43 -5.52
N PHE A 84 17.69 32.16 -5.21
CA PHE A 84 16.41 31.53 -5.47
C PHE A 84 15.24 32.29 -4.80
N ASP A 85 14.58 33.16 -5.58
CA ASP A 85 13.43 33.99 -5.18
C ASP A 85 12.27 33.68 -6.14
N LYS A 86 11.70 32.48 -6.00
CA LYS A 86 10.55 32.00 -6.78
C LYS A 86 9.22 32.13 -6.04
N GLY A 87 9.19 32.86 -4.93
CA GLY A 87 7.95 33.22 -4.23
C GLY A 87 7.44 32.19 -3.21
N GLU A 88 8.09 31.03 -3.03
CA GLU A 88 7.70 30.05 -2.00
C GLU A 88 8.26 30.37 -0.61
N MET A 89 9.57 30.59 -0.49
CA MET A 89 10.21 31.00 0.76
C MET A 89 11.61 31.57 0.51
N LYS A 90 11.96 32.69 1.13
CA LYS A 90 13.31 33.28 1.07
C LYS A 90 14.25 32.60 2.06
N TYR A 91 15.55 32.61 1.77
CA TYR A 91 16.57 32.04 2.67
C TYR A 91 16.47 32.57 4.11
N SER A 92 16.19 33.87 4.30
CA SER A 92 16.00 34.45 5.63
C SER A 92 14.79 33.88 6.39
N GLU A 93 13.74 33.48 5.67
CA GLU A 93 12.54 32.87 6.27
C GLU A 93 12.82 31.41 6.63
N ILE A 94 13.58 30.70 5.79
CA ILE A 94 14.09 29.35 6.07
C ILE A 94 14.95 29.35 7.35
N GLU A 95 15.88 30.30 7.49
CA GLU A 95 16.69 30.40 8.71
C GLU A 95 15.85 30.64 9.97
N ASN A 96 14.80 31.45 9.87
CA ASN A 96 13.90 31.71 10.99
C ASN A 96 13.06 30.48 11.34
N TRP A 97 12.56 29.75 10.34
CA TRP A 97 11.89 28.47 10.53
C TRP A 97 12.81 27.47 11.24
N ALA A 98 14.05 27.31 10.77
CA ALA A 98 15.02 26.39 11.34
C ALA A 98 15.38 26.75 12.79
N LYS A 99 15.54 28.04 13.11
CA LYS A 99 15.75 28.51 14.50
C LYS A 99 14.57 28.15 15.40
N ASN A 100 13.34 28.23 14.90
CA ASN A 100 12.15 27.81 15.66
C ASN A 100 12.12 26.29 15.87
N GLN A 101 12.46 25.50 14.85
CA GLN A 101 12.57 24.04 14.99
C GLN A 101 13.62 23.64 16.05
N VAL A 102 14.79 24.29 16.07
CA VAL A 102 15.79 24.06 17.14
C VAL A 102 15.21 24.37 18.52
N ARG A 103 14.42 25.45 18.66
CA ARG A 103 13.75 25.79 19.93
C ARG A 103 12.73 24.73 20.33
N GLU A 104 11.92 24.25 19.41
CA GLU A 104 10.96 23.17 19.67
C GLU A 104 11.65 21.88 20.15
N GLN A 105 12.81 21.53 19.56
CA GLN A 105 13.59 20.38 20.01
C GLN A 105 14.18 20.61 21.43
N LYS A 106 14.62 21.83 21.75
CA LYS A 106 15.06 22.16 23.12
C LYS A 106 13.90 22.05 24.12
N ASP A 107 12.69 22.43 23.74
CA ASP A 107 11.51 22.30 24.60
C ASP A 107 11.09 20.83 24.77
N LYS A 108 11.28 19.98 23.74
CA LYS A 108 11.15 18.52 23.87
C LYS A 108 12.16 17.96 24.87
N ALA A 109 13.45 18.31 24.76
CA ALA A 109 14.47 17.88 25.72
C ALA A 109 14.16 18.33 27.16
N ARG A 110 13.67 19.56 27.34
CA ARG A 110 13.21 20.05 28.65
C ARG A 110 12.03 19.26 29.19
N THR A 111 11.09 18.90 28.33
CA THR A 111 9.90 18.13 28.73
C THR A 111 10.28 16.71 29.12
N GLU A 112 11.16 16.08 28.35
CA GLU A 112 11.68 14.75 28.64
C GLU A 112 12.43 14.72 29.97
N ALA A 113 13.34 15.68 30.21
CA ALA A 113 14.07 15.79 31.47
C ALA A 113 13.18 16.12 32.68
N LYS A 114 12.03 16.77 32.47
CA LYS A 114 11.04 17.00 33.55
C LYS A 114 10.23 15.76 33.87
N ASN A 115 9.93 14.94 32.87
CA ASN A 115 9.07 13.77 33.01
C ASN A 115 9.85 12.51 33.40
N ASN A 116 11.18 12.55 33.37
CA ASN A 116 12.06 11.43 33.71
C ASN A 116 13.05 11.86 34.80
N GLU A 117 12.86 11.34 36.02
CA GLU A 117 13.68 11.70 37.20
C GLU A 117 15.17 11.32 37.04
N ASP A 118 15.49 10.36 36.17
CA ASP A 118 16.85 9.86 35.94
C ASP A 118 17.56 10.52 34.73
N LYS A 119 16.95 11.50 34.08
CA LYS A 119 17.48 12.09 32.83
C LYS A 119 17.61 13.61 32.91
N THR A 120 18.83 14.10 32.74
CA THR A 120 19.10 15.55 32.69
C THR A 120 18.71 16.15 31.35
N TYR A 121 18.54 17.48 31.31
CA TYR A 121 18.34 18.20 30.06
C TYR A 121 19.51 18.00 29.08
N ASP A 122 20.75 17.98 29.59
CA ASP A 122 21.93 17.82 28.75
C ASP A 122 21.97 16.43 28.11
N GLU A 123 21.62 15.37 28.85
CA GLU A 123 21.51 14.01 28.31
C GLU A 123 20.37 13.88 27.29
N ALA A 124 19.19 14.46 27.57
CA ALA A 124 18.09 14.49 26.61
C ALA A 124 18.43 15.30 25.34
N TRP A 125 19.21 16.38 25.49
CA TRP A 125 19.68 17.17 24.37
C TRP A 125 20.75 16.45 23.55
N GLU A 126 21.70 15.77 24.18
CA GLU A 126 22.67 14.91 23.50
C GLU A 126 21.98 13.80 22.72
N ASP A 127 20.94 13.17 23.27
CA ASP A 127 20.16 12.16 22.56
C ASP A 127 19.45 12.73 21.32
N ILE A 128 18.88 13.94 21.40
CA ILE A 128 18.30 14.61 20.22
C ILE A 128 19.38 14.87 19.15
N LEU A 129 20.56 15.35 19.55
CA LEU A 129 21.67 15.61 18.63
C LEU A 129 22.18 14.31 17.97
N ASP A 130 22.37 13.25 18.77
CA ASP A 130 22.81 11.93 18.30
C ASP A 130 21.74 11.29 17.38
N ASN A 131 20.44 11.35 17.73
CA ASN A 131 19.34 10.90 16.87
C ASN A 131 19.27 11.66 15.55
N ASN A 132 19.67 12.93 15.55
CA ASN A 132 19.76 13.74 14.36
C ASN A 132 21.07 13.59 13.59
N ASN A 133 22.03 12.80 14.09
CA ASN A 133 23.38 12.61 13.55
C ASN A 133 24.18 13.92 13.44
N VAL A 134 24.05 14.80 14.43
CA VAL A 134 24.76 16.09 14.48
C VAL A 134 25.55 16.22 15.79
N GLU A 135 26.65 16.96 15.76
CA GLU A 135 27.54 17.07 16.93
C GLU A 135 27.10 18.15 17.91
N ASN A 136 26.36 19.16 17.46
CA ASN A 136 26.02 20.34 18.25
C ASN A 136 24.80 21.07 17.66
N GLU A 137 24.31 22.07 18.40
CA GLU A 137 23.17 22.91 18.01
C GLU A 137 23.35 23.58 16.65
N LYS A 138 24.57 24.04 16.33
CA LYS A 138 24.84 24.65 15.02
C LYS A 138 24.67 23.61 13.90
N GLY A 139 25.16 22.38 14.11
CA GLY A 139 24.94 21.27 13.19
C GLY A 139 23.45 20.95 13.00
N LEU A 140 22.66 20.98 14.09
CA LEU A 140 21.22 20.78 14.02
C LEU A 140 20.51 21.90 13.23
N LEU A 141 20.92 23.16 13.46
CA LEU A 141 20.39 24.30 12.72
C LEU A 141 20.68 24.17 11.21
N GLU A 142 21.91 23.86 10.84
CA GLU A 142 22.30 23.68 9.42
C GLU A 142 21.59 22.50 8.76
N LYS A 143 21.28 21.45 9.52
CA LYS A 143 20.47 20.32 9.07
C LYS A 143 19.04 20.78 8.73
N PHE A 144 18.37 21.47 9.66
CA PHE A 144 17.02 21.98 9.42
C PHE A 144 16.96 23.00 8.29
N ILE A 145 17.97 23.88 8.15
CA ILE A 145 18.07 24.77 7.00
C ILE A 145 18.09 23.96 5.70
N TYR A 146 18.99 22.98 5.59
CA TYR A 146 19.09 22.15 4.40
C TYR A 146 17.81 21.36 4.09
N GLU A 147 17.21 20.74 5.11
CA GLU A 147 15.95 19.99 4.92
C GLU A 147 14.85 20.88 4.33
N LYS A 148 14.75 22.13 4.81
CA LYS A 148 13.78 23.09 4.30
C LYS A 148 14.14 23.65 2.93
N GLU A 149 15.42 23.94 2.66
CA GLU A 149 15.89 24.33 1.33
C GLU A 149 15.55 23.24 0.30
N LYS A 150 15.84 21.98 0.64
CA LYS A 150 15.53 20.83 -0.22
C LYS A 150 14.03 20.71 -0.45
N GLU A 151 13.20 20.84 0.59
CA GLU A 151 11.74 20.82 0.47
C GLU A 151 11.23 21.92 -0.49
N VAL A 152 11.68 23.16 -0.33
CA VAL A 152 11.25 24.28 -1.17
C VAL A 152 11.66 24.08 -2.63
N ILE A 153 12.89 23.62 -2.91
CA ILE A 153 13.31 23.34 -4.29
C ILE A 153 12.52 22.18 -4.88
N LYS A 154 12.22 21.14 -4.09
CA LYS A 154 11.40 20.01 -4.53
C LYS A 154 10.00 20.47 -4.94
N ASN A 155 9.35 21.28 -4.09
CA ASN A 155 8.01 21.80 -4.35
C ASN A 155 8.01 22.68 -5.61
N TRP A 156 8.98 23.58 -5.71
CA TRP A 156 9.11 24.40 -6.91
C TRP A 156 9.36 23.58 -8.18
N TYR A 157 10.19 22.53 -8.11
CA TYR A 157 10.41 21.65 -9.26
C TYR A 157 9.11 20.95 -9.67
N ALA A 158 8.29 20.49 -8.71
CA ALA A 158 7.00 19.86 -8.95
C ALA A 158 5.99 20.84 -9.54
N ASP A 159 5.98 22.08 -9.07
CA ASP A 159 5.02 23.12 -9.45
C ASP A 159 5.42 23.86 -10.75
N ASN A 160 6.65 23.64 -11.25
CA ASN A 160 7.09 24.19 -12.52
C ASN A 160 6.24 23.62 -13.67
N ALA A 161 5.61 24.47 -14.50
CA ALA A 161 4.63 24.05 -15.49
C ALA A 161 5.06 22.88 -16.40
N ASP A 162 6.31 22.87 -16.87
CA ASP A 162 6.81 21.81 -17.76
C ASP A 162 7.00 20.49 -16.99
N ASN A 163 7.52 20.55 -15.77
CA ASN A 163 7.73 19.39 -14.90
C ASN A 163 6.41 18.87 -14.32
N ALA A 164 5.50 19.76 -13.90
CA ALA A 164 4.21 19.43 -13.31
C ALA A 164 3.36 18.61 -14.28
N ALA A 165 3.34 19.02 -15.55
CA ALA A 165 2.63 18.29 -16.60
C ALA A 165 3.24 16.89 -16.81
N ALA A 166 4.57 16.80 -16.90
CA ALA A 166 5.26 15.52 -17.06
C ALA A 166 5.05 14.58 -15.86
N LEU A 167 5.22 15.09 -14.63
CA LEU A 167 4.98 14.33 -13.40
C LEU A 167 3.53 13.86 -13.31
N LYS A 168 2.57 14.69 -13.71
CA LYS A 168 1.16 14.30 -13.75
C LYS A 168 0.89 13.20 -14.78
N GLU A 169 1.44 13.29 -15.99
CA GLU A 169 1.30 12.22 -16.99
C GLU A 169 1.92 10.90 -16.50
N GLU A 170 3.11 10.94 -15.90
CA GLU A 170 3.79 9.78 -15.36
C GLU A 170 3.05 9.18 -14.14
N PHE A 171 2.52 10.03 -13.26
CA PHE A 171 1.68 9.62 -12.14
C PHE A 171 0.46 8.85 -12.63
N LEU A 172 -0.26 9.41 -13.60
CA LEU A 172 -1.44 8.81 -14.20
C LEU A 172 -1.11 7.54 -15.00
N GLY A 173 0.11 7.41 -15.54
CA GLY A 173 0.53 6.27 -16.37
C GLY A 173 -0.08 6.26 -17.78
N VAL A 174 -0.91 7.24 -18.10
CA VAL A 174 -1.57 7.44 -19.39
C VAL A 174 -1.54 8.91 -19.76
N LYS A 175 -1.35 9.19 -21.05
CA LYS A 175 -1.48 10.54 -21.61
C LYS A 175 -2.95 10.89 -21.84
N SER A 176 -3.20 12.18 -22.10
CA SER A 176 -4.54 12.69 -22.42
C SER A 176 -5.20 12.04 -23.66
N ASP A 177 -4.41 11.43 -24.55
CA ASP A 177 -4.90 10.69 -25.72
C ASP A 177 -5.12 9.18 -25.47
N GLY A 178 -4.95 8.73 -24.22
CA GLY A 178 -5.10 7.33 -23.81
C GLY A 178 -3.89 6.44 -24.11
N THR A 179 -2.78 7.00 -24.61
CA THR A 179 -1.55 6.25 -24.80
C THR A 179 -0.84 6.02 -23.47
N ALA A 180 -0.32 4.80 -23.26
CA ALA A 180 0.46 4.48 -22.07
C ALA A 180 1.74 5.32 -22.00
N VAL A 181 2.09 5.76 -20.81
CA VAL A 181 3.38 6.43 -20.55
C VAL A 181 4.41 5.35 -20.23
N VAL A 182 5.48 5.29 -21.02
CA VAL A 182 6.66 4.47 -20.72
C VAL A 182 7.66 5.37 -20.00
N SER A 183 7.93 5.09 -18.72
CA SER A 183 8.86 5.86 -17.89
C SER A 183 9.82 4.96 -17.11
N ASP A 184 11.03 5.47 -16.86
CA ASP A 184 12.06 4.86 -15.99
C ASP A 184 11.66 4.82 -14.50
N VAL A 185 10.45 5.26 -14.20
CA VAL A 185 9.74 5.12 -12.92
C VAL A 185 8.40 4.52 -13.28
N LYS A 186 8.05 3.38 -12.68
CA LYS A 186 6.77 2.74 -12.98
C LYS A 186 5.63 3.65 -12.50
N ALA A 187 4.66 3.90 -13.38
CA ALA A 187 3.53 4.78 -13.10
C ALA A 187 2.77 4.33 -11.86
N ALA A 188 2.27 5.30 -11.09
CA ALA A 188 1.53 5.05 -9.85
C ALA A 188 0.14 4.44 -10.11
N MET A 189 -0.44 4.73 -11.28
CA MET A 189 -1.75 4.24 -11.72
C MET A 189 -2.84 4.49 -10.66
N PRO A 190 -3.20 5.76 -10.42
CA PRO A 190 -4.07 6.13 -9.32
C PRO A 190 -5.51 5.69 -9.58
N TYR A 191 -6.09 5.12 -8.53
CA TYR A 191 -7.50 4.84 -8.40
C TYR A 191 -8.06 5.67 -7.25
N HIS A 192 -9.35 5.96 -7.33
CA HIS A 192 -10.08 6.53 -6.21
C HIS A 192 -11.23 5.61 -5.85
N ILE A 193 -11.25 5.20 -4.58
CA ILE A 193 -12.14 4.15 -4.07
C ILE A 193 -12.87 4.70 -2.84
N ARG A 194 -14.14 4.36 -2.73
CA ARG A 194 -14.87 4.38 -1.45
C ARG A 194 -15.23 2.96 -1.05
N HIS A 195 -15.28 2.68 0.25
CA HIS A 195 -15.78 1.40 0.73
C HIS A 195 -16.54 1.47 2.07
N ILE A 196 -17.27 0.39 2.33
CA ILE A 196 -17.89 0.07 3.62
C ILE A 196 -17.38 -1.31 4.01
N LEU A 197 -16.65 -1.40 5.12
CA LEU A 197 -16.26 -2.68 5.72
C LEU A 197 -17.30 -3.07 6.76
N VAL A 198 -18.04 -4.15 6.51
CA VAL A 198 -18.83 -4.82 7.55
C VAL A 198 -18.00 -5.98 8.07
N LYS A 199 -17.54 -5.88 9.32
CA LYS A 199 -16.68 -6.92 9.90
C LYS A 199 -17.44 -8.20 10.18
N VAL A 200 -16.78 -9.32 9.91
CA VAL A 200 -17.21 -10.64 10.35
C VAL A 200 -16.01 -11.36 10.94
N ASP A 201 -16.21 -12.11 12.02
CA ASP A 201 -15.15 -12.87 12.64
C ASP A 201 -14.76 -14.03 11.72
N GLU A 202 -13.47 -14.18 11.40
CA GLU A 202 -12.99 -15.35 10.66
C GLU A 202 -12.96 -16.57 11.61
N SER A 203 -13.42 -17.73 11.12
CA SER A 203 -13.27 -18.97 11.88
C SER A 203 -11.81 -19.21 12.29
N SER A 204 -11.59 -19.46 13.58
CA SER A 204 -10.28 -19.88 14.11
C SER A 204 -9.83 -21.26 13.59
N ASP A 205 -10.73 -22.02 12.97
CA ASP A 205 -10.45 -23.30 12.34
C ASP A 205 -10.05 -23.09 10.87
N GLY A 206 -8.74 -23.19 10.61
CA GLY A 206 -8.14 -22.95 9.29
C GLY A 206 -8.62 -23.87 8.17
N VAL A 207 -9.33 -24.96 8.47
CA VAL A 207 -9.97 -25.83 7.47
C VAL A 207 -11.41 -25.38 7.22
N LYS A 208 -12.19 -25.14 8.28
CA LYS A 208 -13.63 -24.77 8.15
C LYS A 208 -13.86 -23.38 7.59
N LYS A 209 -12.90 -22.46 7.75
CA LYS A 209 -13.04 -21.06 7.34
C LYS A 209 -13.51 -20.85 5.89
N PHE A 210 -13.20 -21.74 4.96
CA PHE A 210 -13.52 -21.54 3.54
C PHE A 210 -14.82 -22.20 3.05
N TYR A 211 -15.46 -23.05 3.86
CA TYR A 211 -16.63 -23.81 3.41
C TYR A 211 -17.71 -24.03 4.47
N LYS A 212 -17.40 -23.79 5.76
CA LYS A 212 -18.29 -24.02 6.89
C LYS A 212 -18.05 -22.98 8.00
N ASP A 213 -17.94 -21.72 7.60
CA ASP A 213 -17.78 -20.60 8.51
C ASP A 213 -19.12 -20.24 9.17
N ALA A 214 -19.10 -19.49 10.27
CA ALA A 214 -20.30 -19.07 10.98
C ALA A 214 -20.20 -17.60 11.38
N ILE A 215 -21.23 -16.85 11.03
CA ILE A 215 -21.44 -15.50 11.51
C ILE A 215 -22.49 -15.50 12.63
N ASP A 216 -22.39 -14.50 13.51
CA ASP A 216 -23.37 -14.28 14.55
C ASP A 216 -24.60 -13.50 14.03
N GLU A 217 -25.58 -13.34 14.90
CA GLU A 217 -26.82 -12.61 14.62
C GLU A 217 -26.56 -11.13 14.28
N ASN A 218 -25.63 -10.48 14.99
CA ASN A 218 -25.34 -9.06 14.81
C ASN A 218 -24.66 -8.81 13.46
N GLN A 219 -23.70 -9.66 13.09
CA GLN A 219 -23.02 -9.63 11.80
C GLN A 219 -24.00 -9.85 10.65
N ALA A 220 -24.93 -10.82 10.79
CA ALA A 220 -25.99 -11.06 9.81
C ALA A 220 -26.92 -9.83 9.65
N LYS A 221 -27.31 -9.21 10.76
CA LYS A 221 -28.13 -7.99 10.77
C LYS A 221 -27.38 -6.80 10.16
N LEU A 222 -26.12 -6.58 10.51
CA LEU A 222 -25.30 -5.48 9.97
C LEU A 222 -25.12 -5.59 8.45
N LEU A 223 -24.87 -6.79 7.92
CA LEU A 223 -24.79 -7.02 6.48
C LEU A 223 -26.11 -6.72 5.78
N TYR A 224 -27.24 -7.11 6.39
CA TYR A 224 -28.57 -6.79 5.88
C TYR A 224 -28.87 -5.29 5.94
N ASP A 225 -28.67 -4.65 7.09
CA ASP A 225 -28.94 -3.22 7.30
C ASP A 225 -28.10 -2.36 6.36
N THR A 226 -26.84 -2.73 6.12
CA THR A 226 -25.97 -2.05 5.15
C THR A 226 -26.54 -2.16 3.73
N ALA A 227 -26.79 -3.39 3.25
CA ALA A 227 -27.28 -3.61 1.90
C ALA A 227 -28.66 -2.99 1.66
N SER A 228 -29.55 -3.06 2.65
CA SER A 228 -30.90 -2.50 2.57
C SER A 228 -30.90 -0.97 2.60
N THR A 229 -30.09 -0.35 3.46
CA THR A 229 -29.93 1.12 3.47
C THR A 229 -29.40 1.63 2.14
N LEU A 230 -28.42 0.93 1.55
CA LEU A 230 -27.92 1.23 0.20
C LEU A 230 -29.03 1.08 -0.85
N ALA A 231 -29.81 0.00 -0.81
CA ALA A 231 -30.88 -0.26 -1.78
C ALA A 231 -32.05 0.72 -1.70
N GLU A 232 -32.43 1.15 -0.50
CA GLU A 232 -33.50 2.14 -0.28
C GLU A 232 -33.18 3.51 -0.89
N GLY A 233 -31.89 3.86 -1.02
CA GLY A 233 -31.45 5.09 -1.66
C GLY A 233 -31.81 6.39 -0.96
N LYS A 234 -32.30 6.33 0.29
CA LYS A 234 -32.59 7.51 1.13
C LYS A 234 -31.31 8.22 1.57
N PHE A 235 -30.20 7.49 1.64
CA PHE A 235 -28.88 7.97 2.03
C PHE A 235 -27.90 7.78 0.87
N THR A 236 -26.87 8.61 0.85
CA THR A 236 -25.69 8.45 -0.01
C THR A 236 -24.78 7.34 0.52
N PHE A 237 -23.96 6.77 -0.34
CA PHE A 237 -22.96 5.75 0.04
C PHE A 237 -22.09 6.24 1.21
N SER A 238 -21.66 7.50 1.18
CA SER A 238 -20.86 8.09 2.26
C SER A 238 -21.60 8.23 3.59
N GLU A 239 -22.90 8.45 3.60
CA GLU A 239 -23.70 8.46 4.83
C GLU A 239 -23.89 7.04 5.38
N VAL A 240 -24.06 6.05 4.51
CA VAL A 240 -24.09 4.64 4.92
C VAL A 240 -22.74 4.21 5.47
N ALA A 241 -21.63 4.59 4.82
CA ALA A 241 -20.27 4.29 5.27
C ALA A 241 -19.97 4.86 6.67
N LYS A 242 -20.40 6.10 6.95
CA LYS A 242 -20.28 6.72 8.28
C LYS A 242 -21.03 5.96 9.37
N THR A 243 -22.07 5.23 8.99
CA THR A 243 -22.97 4.54 9.92
C THR A 243 -22.55 3.09 10.15
N TYR A 244 -22.18 2.38 9.09
CA TYR A 244 -22.01 0.93 9.11
C TYR A 244 -20.58 0.44 8.86
N SER A 245 -19.65 1.30 8.42
CA SER A 245 -18.27 0.86 8.15
C SER A 245 -17.45 0.78 9.44
N ASP A 246 -16.84 -0.36 9.69
CA ASP A 246 -15.90 -0.62 10.79
C ASP A 246 -14.44 -0.26 10.46
N ASP A 247 -14.22 0.42 9.33
CA ASP A 247 -12.92 0.93 8.90
C ASP A 247 -12.71 2.40 9.29
N GLY A 248 -11.45 2.83 9.43
CA GLY A 248 -11.11 4.22 9.73
C GLY A 248 -11.60 5.24 8.67
N SER A 249 -11.76 4.81 7.42
CA SER A 249 -12.33 5.61 6.32
C SER A 249 -13.79 6.01 6.55
N SER A 250 -14.51 5.35 7.48
CA SER A 250 -15.89 5.71 7.87
C SER A 250 -16.01 7.20 8.22
N ALA A 251 -15.01 7.78 8.89
CA ALA A 251 -14.97 9.20 9.24
C ALA A 251 -15.04 10.13 8.01
N ASN A 252 -14.53 9.66 6.88
CA ASN A 252 -14.51 10.37 5.60
C ASN A 252 -15.60 9.87 4.63
N GLY A 253 -16.61 9.13 5.12
CA GLY A 253 -17.66 8.60 4.25
C GLY A 253 -17.20 7.46 3.36
N GLY A 254 -16.29 6.62 3.87
CA GLY A 254 -15.75 5.45 3.19
C GLY A 254 -14.62 5.75 2.21
N ASP A 255 -14.25 7.03 2.05
CA ASP A 255 -13.16 7.45 1.17
C ASP A 255 -11.81 6.97 1.71
N VAL A 256 -11.12 6.16 0.91
CA VAL A 256 -9.76 5.65 1.19
C VAL A 256 -8.68 6.51 0.53
N GLY A 257 -9.09 7.56 -0.19
CA GLY A 257 -8.23 8.46 -0.92
C GLY A 257 -7.71 7.89 -2.23
N ILE A 258 -6.58 8.43 -2.68
CA ILE A 258 -5.90 8.02 -3.91
C ILE A 258 -5.06 6.78 -3.64
N VAL A 259 -5.46 5.66 -4.24
CA VAL A 259 -4.77 4.37 -4.10
C VAL A 259 -3.94 4.10 -5.34
N THR A 260 -2.71 3.62 -5.18
CA THR A 260 -1.75 3.38 -6.27
C THR A 260 -1.26 1.94 -6.25
N ASN A 261 -0.60 1.53 -7.34
CA ASN A 261 0.05 0.21 -7.45
C ASN A 261 1.45 0.18 -6.79
N ASP A 262 1.76 1.09 -5.87
CA ASP A 262 3.06 1.18 -5.20
C ASP A 262 3.24 0.07 -4.16
N ALA A 263 3.94 -0.99 -4.54
CA ALA A 263 4.28 -2.12 -3.67
C ALA A 263 5.53 -1.90 -2.79
N SER A 264 6.21 -0.76 -2.91
CA SER A 264 7.57 -0.58 -2.36
C SER A 264 7.63 0.07 -0.96
N SER A 265 6.50 0.42 -0.37
CA SER A 265 6.36 0.61 1.08
C SER A 265 5.44 -0.50 1.57
N GLY A 266 5.97 -1.44 2.36
CA GLY A 266 5.24 -2.64 2.82
C GLY A 266 4.02 -2.39 3.73
N ASN A 267 3.33 -1.25 3.61
CA ASN A 267 2.11 -0.91 4.33
C ASN A 267 1.01 -0.19 3.51
N LEU A 268 1.19 0.20 2.24
CA LEU A 268 0.09 0.82 1.45
C LEU A 268 0.11 0.48 -0.06
N ALA A 269 0.51 -0.74 -0.41
CA ALA A 269 0.10 -1.35 -1.67
C ALA A 269 -1.35 -1.79 -1.51
N MET A 270 -2.24 -1.50 -2.47
CA MET A 270 -3.62 -1.98 -2.48
C MET A 270 -3.76 -3.36 -1.80
N VAL A 271 -4.55 -3.46 -0.72
CA VAL A 271 -4.82 -4.76 -0.09
C VAL A 271 -5.39 -5.72 -1.13
N ASN A 272 -5.05 -7.00 -1.05
CA ASN A 272 -5.30 -7.97 -2.11
C ASN A 272 -6.77 -7.98 -2.59
N GLU A 273 -7.70 -7.76 -1.67
CA GLU A 273 -9.13 -7.66 -1.95
C GLU A 273 -9.49 -6.45 -2.80
N PHE A 274 -8.85 -5.30 -2.57
CA PHE A 274 -9.04 -4.13 -3.42
C PHE A 274 -8.42 -4.38 -4.80
N GLN A 275 -7.26 -5.05 -4.86
CA GLN A 275 -6.64 -5.45 -6.13
C GLN A 275 -7.60 -6.32 -6.94
N LEU A 276 -8.23 -7.31 -6.32
CA LEU A 276 -9.21 -8.16 -6.98
C LEU A 276 -10.43 -7.36 -7.46
N GLY A 277 -11.01 -6.52 -6.59
CA GLY A 277 -12.17 -5.70 -6.93
C GLY A 277 -11.92 -4.78 -8.12
N LEU A 278 -10.76 -4.11 -8.16
CA LEU A 278 -10.34 -3.27 -9.28
C LEU A 278 -10.10 -4.08 -10.56
N TYR A 279 -9.35 -5.19 -10.46
CA TYR A 279 -9.11 -6.05 -11.61
C TYR A 279 -10.42 -6.50 -12.25
N VAL A 280 -11.37 -6.97 -11.44
CA VAL A 280 -12.68 -7.41 -11.92
C VAL A 280 -13.47 -6.27 -12.55
N TYR A 281 -13.49 -5.09 -11.93
CA TYR A 281 -14.15 -3.92 -12.50
C TYR A 281 -13.58 -3.54 -13.86
N ASP A 282 -12.26 -3.41 -13.97
CA ASP A 282 -11.66 -2.94 -15.22
C ASP A 282 -11.63 -3.99 -16.32
N SER A 283 -11.30 -5.24 -15.98
CA SER A 283 -11.14 -6.32 -16.96
C SER A 283 -12.46 -6.89 -17.47
N LEU A 284 -13.51 -6.92 -16.64
CA LEU A 284 -14.79 -7.53 -16.98
C LEU A 284 -15.89 -6.49 -17.18
N TYR A 285 -16.02 -5.53 -16.26
CA TYR A 285 -17.13 -4.57 -16.28
C TYR A 285 -16.90 -3.40 -17.25
N ASN A 286 -15.75 -2.73 -17.18
CA ASN A 286 -15.44 -1.61 -18.06
C ASN A 286 -15.14 -2.04 -19.51
N ALA A 287 -14.45 -3.18 -19.69
CA ALA A 287 -14.21 -3.76 -21.02
C ALA A 287 -15.52 -4.07 -21.77
N ALA A 288 -16.54 -4.59 -21.07
CA ALA A 288 -17.86 -4.87 -21.65
C ALA A 288 -18.64 -3.59 -22.04
N ASN A 289 -18.40 -2.48 -21.31
CA ASN A 289 -19.05 -1.19 -21.53
C ASN A 289 -18.26 -0.23 -22.45
N LYS A 290 -17.14 -0.70 -23.05
CA LYS A 290 -16.35 -0.02 -24.11
C LYS A 290 -15.80 1.36 -23.74
N THR A 291 -15.64 1.66 -22.45
CA THR A 291 -15.02 2.90 -21.94
C THR A 291 -13.54 2.73 -21.58
N SER A 292 -12.98 1.51 -21.70
CA SER A 292 -11.66 1.13 -21.18
C SER A 292 -10.80 0.32 -22.19
N PRO A 293 -9.46 0.38 -22.13
CA PRO A 293 -8.51 -0.37 -22.97
C PRO A 293 -8.69 -1.91 -22.95
N VAL A 294 -8.02 -2.58 -23.91
CA VAL A 294 -8.00 -4.05 -24.04
C VAL A 294 -7.52 -4.68 -22.74
N ALA A 295 -8.13 -5.79 -22.31
CA ALA A 295 -7.86 -6.48 -21.04
C ALA A 295 -6.37 -6.71 -20.72
N ASP A 296 -5.51 -6.84 -21.73
CA ASP A 296 -4.06 -6.97 -21.56
C ASP A 296 -3.41 -5.71 -20.94
N VAL A 297 -3.90 -4.51 -21.26
CA VAL A 297 -3.40 -3.25 -20.67
C VAL A 297 -3.75 -3.20 -19.17
N VAL A 298 -4.95 -3.65 -18.82
CA VAL A 298 -5.42 -3.73 -17.43
C VAL A 298 -4.57 -4.70 -16.62
N LYS A 299 -4.33 -5.88 -17.19
CA LYS A 299 -3.50 -6.95 -16.63
C LYS A 299 -2.07 -6.48 -16.37
N ASP A 300 -1.43 -5.87 -17.37
CA ASP A 300 -0.04 -5.43 -17.28
C ASP A 300 0.13 -4.29 -16.25
N GLY A 301 -0.81 -3.33 -16.21
CA GLY A 301 -0.77 -2.21 -15.27
C GLY A 301 -0.95 -2.60 -13.80
N LEU A 302 -1.76 -3.63 -13.54
CA LEU A 302 -1.95 -4.21 -12.20
C LEU A 302 -0.90 -5.27 -11.84
N GLY A 303 0.07 -5.53 -12.74
CA GLY A 303 1.14 -6.50 -12.51
C GLY A 303 0.69 -7.96 -12.47
N LEU A 304 -0.43 -8.29 -13.14
CA LEU A 304 -0.87 -9.67 -13.27
C LEU A 304 -0.04 -10.39 -14.33
N THR A 305 0.38 -11.60 -14.03
CA THR A 305 0.90 -12.52 -15.05
C THR A 305 -0.26 -13.19 -15.79
N ASP A 306 0.00 -13.74 -16.98
CA ASP A 306 -1.01 -14.53 -17.71
C ASP A 306 -1.55 -15.68 -16.85
N ASP A 307 -0.70 -16.35 -16.07
CA ASP A 307 -1.10 -17.44 -15.18
C ASP A 307 -2.06 -16.96 -14.09
N VAL A 308 -1.74 -15.84 -13.44
CA VAL A 308 -2.61 -15.21 -12.42
C VAL A 308 -3.92 -14.74 -13.04
N ALA A 309 -3.88 -14.02 -14.17
CA ALA A 309 -5.06 -13.52 -14.84
C ALA A 309 -6.01 -14.66 -15.23
N ASN A 310 -5.47 -15.77 -15.73
CA ASN A 310 -6.23 -16.97 -16.07
C ASN A 310 -6.84 -17.66 -14.84
N ALA A 311 -6.13 -17.68 -13.70
CA ALA A 311 -6.65 -18.20 -12.43
C ALA A 311 -7.78 -17.31 -11.85
N LEU A 312 -7.72 -16.00 -12.10
CA LEU A 312 -8.69 -15.01 -11.64
C LEU A 312 -9.89 -14.82 -12.57
N LEU A 313 -10.00 -15.55 -13.69
CA LEU A 313 -11.18 -15.56 -14.59
C LEU A 313 -12.43 -16.17 -13.94
N ALA A 314 -12.61 -15.99 -12.63
CA ALA A 314 -13.85 -16.26 -11.94
C ALA A 314 -14.91 -15.25 -12.43
N ASP A 315 -16.04 -15.76 -12.90
CA ASP A 315 -17.19 -14.93 -13.19
C ASP A 315 -17.54 -14.08 -11.95
N ILE A 316 -17.87 -12.80 -12.16
CA ILE A 316 -18.42 -11.95 -11.09
C ILE A 316 -19.65 -12.67 -10.56
N THR A 317 -19.64 -12.99 -9.26
CA THR A 317 -20.76 -13.70 -8.67
C THR A 317 -21.95 -12.75 -8.57
N GLU A 318 -23.08 -13.10 -9.17
CA GLU A 318 -24.31 -12.35 -8.98
C GLU A 318 -25.00 -12.83 -7.70
N VAL A 319 -25.00 -12.01 -6.66
CA VAL A 319 -25.71 -12.29 -5.42
C VAL A 319 -27.08 -11.62 -5.45
N PRO A 320 -28.19 -12.36 -5.29
CA PRO A 320 -29.51 -11.73 -5.23
C PRO A 320 -29.62 -10.89 -3.95
N TYR A 321 -30.21 -9.70 -4.05
CA TYR A 321 -30.47 -8.84 -2.89
C TYR A 321 -31.24 -9.57 -1.78
N GLU A 322 -32.12 -10.50 -2.13
CA GLU A 322 -32.85 -11.34 -1.18
C GLU A 322 -31.95 -12.26 -0.34
N ALA A 323 -30.71 -12.51 -0.74
CA ALA A 323 -29.74 -13.19 0.13
C ALA A 323 -29.47 -12.34 1.40
N PHE A 324 -29.32 -11.03 1.26
CA PHE A 324 -29.17 -10.12 2.40
C PHE A 324 -30.45 -10.06 3.22
N VAL A 325 -31.61 -9.90 2.58
CA VAL A 325 -32.91 -9.86 3.26
C VAL A 325 -33.15 -11.12 4.10
N ASN A 326 -32.89 -12.29 3.52
CA ASN A 326 -33.06 -13.56 4.21
C ASN A 326 -32.03 -13.72 5.33
N MET A 327 -30.78 -13.31 5.13
CA MET A 327 -29.76 -13.35 6.16
C MET A 327 -30.16 -12.52 7.39
N GLY A 328 -30.71 -11.32 7.19
CA GLY A 328 -31.25 -10.49 8.29
C GLY A 328 -32.53 -11.08 8.92
N THR A 329 -33.46 -11.55 8.09
CA THR A 329 -34.74 -12.14 8.56
C THR A 329 -34.53 -13.37 9.43
N TYR A 330 -33.53 -14.19 9.11
CA TYR A 330 -33.24 -15.44 9.81
C TYR A 330 -32.00 -15.36 10.71
N ALA A 331 -31.55 -14.14 11.05
CA ALA A 331 -30.37 -13.93 11.89
C ALA A 331 -30.49 -14.63 13.26
N GLU A 332 -31.67 -14.53 13.89
CA GLU A 332 -31.96 -15.06 15.23
C GLU A 332 -32.32 -16.56 15.25
N VAL A 333 -32.47 -17.21 14.09
CA VAL A 333 -33.01 -18.59 14.04
C VAL A 333 -31.89 -19.61 14.30
N ASP A 334 -31.93 -20.25 15.46
CA ASP A 334 -30.99 -21.31 15.89
C ASP A 334 -31.68 -22.61 16.35
N ALA A 335 -33.00 -22.61 16.41
CA ALA A 335 -33.85 -23.73 16.80
C ALA A 335 -35.01 -23.95 15.80
N ASP A 336 -35.58 -25.16 15.80
CA ASP A 336 -36.83 -25.45 15.10
C ASP A 336 -38.04 -24.79 15.81
N LYS A 337 -39.25 -24.95 15.25
CA LYS A 337 -40.48 -24.35 15.80
C LYS A 337 -40.86 -24.93 17.17
N GLU A 338 -40.31 -26.08 17.50
CA GLU A 338 -40.51 -26.83 18.73
C GLU A 338 -39.44 -26.51 19.79
N GLY A 339 -38.45 -25.67 19.46
CA GLY A 339 -37.38 -25.22 20.36
C GLY A 339 -36.19 -26.19 20.45
N ASN A 340 -36.12 -27.21 19.59
CA ASN A 340 -34.95 -28.07 19.52
C ASN A 340 -33.85 -27.37 18.72
N LYS A 341 -32.60 -27.47 19.19
CA LYS A 341 -31.45 -26.92 18.46
C LYS A 341 -31.37 -27.54 17.07
N LEU A 342 -31.15 -26.69 16.06
CA LEU A 342 -30.93 -27.14 14.71
C LEU A 342 -29.61 -27.92 14.62
N ALA A 343 -29.65 -29.07 13.93
CA ALA A 343 -28.49 -29.89 13.59
C ALA A 343 -27.50 -30.13 14.75
N ASP A 344 -28.02 -30.55 15.90
CA ASP A 344 -27.27 -30.82 17.14
C ASP A 344 -26.40 -29.65 17.65
N GLY A 345 -26.74 -28.41 17.26
CA GLY A 345 -26.00 -27.20 17.65
C GLY A 345 -24.82 -26.86 16.73
N SER A 346 -24.74 -27.44 15.53
CA SER A 346 -23.75 -27.04 14.52
C SER A 346 -24.10 -25.67 13.92
N GLU A 347 -23.46 -24.61 14.41
CA GLU A 347 -23.77 -23.22 14.03
C GLU A 347 -23.73 -22.95 12.52
N ALA A 348 -22.85 -23.62 11.78
CA ALA A 348 -22.76 -23.47 10.32
C ALA A 348 -24.03 -23.91 9.57
N LEU A 349 -24.93 -24.64 10.22
CA LEU A 349 -26.21 -25.09 9.67
C LEU A 349 -27.40 -24.22 10.11
N TYR A 350 -27.16 -23.16 10.88
CA TYR A 350 -28.17 -22.15 11.10
C TYR A 350 -28.53 -21.45 9.78
N PRO A 351 -29.80 -21.06 9.54
CA PRO A 351 -30.22 -20.48 8.26
C PRO A 351 -29.36 -19.31 7.78
N ARG A 352 -28.97 -18.39 8.68
CA ARG A 352 -28.05 -17.29 8.36
C ARG A 352 -26.70 -17.78 7.80
N ASN A 353 -26.16 -18.85 8.38
CA ASN A 353 -24.85 -19.39 8.04
C ASN A 353 -24.88 -20.24 6.77
N ILE A 354 -26.02 -20.84 6.44
CA ILE A 354 -26.26 -21.46 5.15
C ILE A 354 -26.23 -20.41 4.04
N ILE A 355 -26.88 -19.26 4.26
CA ILE A 355 -26.88 -18.14 3.30
C ILE A 355 -25.46 -17.54 3.19
N TRP A 356 -24.79 -17.31 4.32
CA TRP A 356 -23.40 -16.86 4.39
C TRP A 356 -22.47 -17.75 3.56
N ASN A 357 -22.42 -19.06 3.83
CA ASN A 357 -21.51 -19.97 3.14
C ASN A 357 -21.84 -20.18 1.66
N LYS A 358 -23.10 -19.93 1.26
CA LYS A 358 -23.53 -20.02 -0.13
C LYS A 358 -23.05 -18.81 -0.96
N TYR A 359 -23.22 -17.60 -0.43
CA TYR A 359 -23.06 -16.37 -1.22
C TYR A 359 -21.86 -15.49 -0.80
N PHE A 360 -21.50 -15.48 0.48
CA PHE A 360 -20.64 -14.43 1.05
C PHE A 360 -19.32 -14.95 1.62
N ASN A 361 -19.26 -16.21 2.05
CA ASN A 361 -18.02 -16.85 2.48
C ASN A 361 -17.11 -17.26 1.31
N LEU A 362 -17.40 -16.77 0.10
CA LEU A 362 -16.53 -16.90 -1.05
C LEU A 362 -15.59 -15.70 -1.05
N HIS A 363 -14.27 -15.94 -0.96
CA HIS A 363 -13.24 -14.91 -1.05
C HIS A 363 -13.11 -14.43 -2.51
N ASN A 364 -14.21 -14.02 -3.13
CA ASN A 364 -14.30 -13.58 -4.53
C ASN A 364 -15.03 -12.23 -4.59
N VAL A 365 -15.15 -11.69 -5.81
CA VAL A 365 -15.95 -10.52 -6.12
C VAL A 365 -17.39 -10.92 -6.43
N PHE A 366 -18.34 -10.13 -5.93
CA PHE A 366 -19.74 -10.24 -6.27
C PHE A 366 -20.37 -8.88 -6.58
N VAL A 367 -21.49 -8.90 -7.29
CA VAL A 367 -22.38 -7.75 -7.47
C VAL A 367 -23.77 -8.09 -6.94
N ILE A 368 -24.48 -7.08 -6.45
CA ILE A 368 -25.80 -7.26 -5.85
C ILE A 368 -26.85 -7.05 -6.92
N LYS A 369 -27.63 -8.09 -7.20
CA LYS A 369 -28.66 -8.10 -8.24
C LYS A 369 -30.05 -7.99 -7.65
N ASN A 370 -30.87 -7.17 -8.27
CA ASN A 370 -32.31 -7.14 -8.11
C ASN A 370 -32.87 -8.45 -8.69
N ALA A 371 -33.10 -9.45 -7.84
CA ALA A 371 -33.79 -10.64 -8.26
C ALA A 371 -35.30 -10.46 -8.07
N LYS A 372 -36.10 -11.06 -8.96
CA LYS A 372 -37.53 -11.26 -8.72
C LYS A 372 -37.67 -12.60 -8.04
N LYS A 373 -37.79 -12.63 -6.71
CA LYS A 373 -38.18 -13.79 -5.88
C LYS A 373 -37.92 -15.13 -6.58
N ALA A 374 -36.66 -15.48 -6.79
CA ALA A 374 -36.33 -16.84 -7.16
C ALA A 374 -36.64 -17.70 -5.93
N ALA A 375 -37.52 -18.69 -6.06
CA ALA A 375 -37.57 -19.74 -5.07
C ALA A 375 -36.13 -20.27 -4.91
N HIS A 376 -35.63 -20.38 -3.69
CA HIS A 376 -34.33 -21.01 -3.40
C HIS A 376 -34.45 -22.52 -3.70
N ALA A 377 -34.62 -22.88 -4.97
CA ALA A 377 -34.68 -24.25 -5.43
C ALA A 377 -33.24 -24.74 -5.54
N GLY A 378 -32.85 -25.64 -4.63
CA GLY A 378 -31.55 -26.31 -4.70
C GLY A 378 -30.71 -26.25 -3.43
N LEU A 379 -31.32 -26.20 -2.25
CA LEU A 379 -30.63 -26.63 -1.03
C LEU A 379 -30.55 -28.16 -1.05
N VAL A 380 -29.50 -28.69 -1.66
CA VAL A 380 -29.13 -30.08 -1.45
C VAL A 380 -28.30 -30.11 -0.17
N ASN A 381 -28.73 -30.94 0.76
CA ASN A 381 -28.08 -31.19 2.04
C ASN A 381 -26.69 -31.83 1.83
N PRO A 382 -25.73 -31.70 2.76
CA PRO A 382 -24.68 -32.69 2.92
C PRO A 382 -25.17 -33.99 3.56
N GLU A 383 -26.24 -33.98 4.36
CA GLU A 383 -26.79 -35.21 4.96
C GLU A 383 -28.33 -35.21 4.97
N GLU A 384 -28.87 -35.25 3.75
CA GLU A 384 -30.16 -35.86 3.36
C GLU A 384 -31.51 -35.53 4.03
N GLU A 385 -31.74 -34.45 4.76
CA GLU A 385 -33.11 -33.91 4.91
C GLU A 385 -33.15 -32.39 5.18
N PHE A 386 -33.48 -31.61 4.16
CA PHE A 386 -33.89 -30.22 4.34
C PHE A 386 -35.41 -30.16 4.15
N ALA A 387 -36.16 -29.85 5.22
CA ALA A 387 -37.53 -29.36 5.07
C ALA A 387 -37.53 -27.83 5.24
N TYR A 388 -36.85 -27.19 4.28
CA TYR A 388 -36.87 -25.75 4.00
C TYR A 388 -38.17 -25.31 3.33
N ASP A 389 -39.24 -26.12 3.34
CA ASP A 389 -40.43 -25.89 2.49
C ASP A 389 -41.01 -24.47 2.63
N ASN A 390 -40.61 -23.69 3.65
CA ASN A 390 -41.08 -22.34 3.90
C ASN A 390 -40.04 -21.28 4.34
N LEU A 391 -38.84 -21.09 3.72
CA LEU A 391 -38.26 -19.70 3.76
C LEU A 391 -39.06 -18.72 2.87
N VAL A 392 -40.39 -18.86 2.90
CA VAL A 392 -41.35 -18.34 1.94
C VAL A 392 -42.00 -17.04 2.45
N ASP A 393 -41.76 -16.69 3.72
CA ASP A 393 -42.20 -15.44 4.35
C ASP A 393 -41.05 -14.45 4.58
N ALA A 394 -40.06 -14.39 3.69
CA ALA A 394 -39.27 -13.18 3.57
C ALA A 394 -40.20 -12.03 3.13
N ALA A 395 -39.98 -10.82 3.66
CA ALA A 395 -40.69 -9.63 3.18
C ALA A 395 -40.63 -9.63 1.64
N PRO A 396 -41.76 -9.41 0.94
CA PRO A 396 -41.75 -9.39 -0.51
C PRO A 396 -40.70 -8.39 -0.97
N PHE A 397 -39.80 -8.85 -1.84
CA PHE A 397 -38.82 -7.99 -2.47
C PHE A 397 -39.50 -6.73 -2.99
N ASP A 398 -39.06 -5.57 -2.51
CA ASP A 398 -39.59 -4.31 -2.97
C ASP A 398 -39.03 -4.03 -4.37
N ALA A 399 -39.81 -4.39 -5.38
CA ALA A 399 -39.44 -4.14 -6.77
C ALA A 399 -39.36 -2.64 -7.13
N SER A 400 -39.69 -1.74 -6.20
CA SER A 400 -39.54 -0.29 -6.35
C SER A 400 -38.23 0.27 -5.78
N LEU A 401 -37.29 -0.57 -5.33
CA LEU A 401 -36.01 -0.12 -4.80
C LEU A 401 -35.28 0.80 -5.81
N PRO A 402 -34.97 2.05 -5.42
CA PRO A 402 -34.53 3.08 -6.37
C PRO A 402 -33.07 2.97 -6.80
N ARG A 403 -32.22 2.26 -6.04
CA ARG A 403 -30.75 2.21 -6.26
C ARG A 403 -30.30 1.03 -7.11
N PHE A 404 -31.13 0.55 -8.03
CA PHE A 404 -30.71 -0.43 -9.03
C PHE A 404 -30.60 0.22 -10.40
N ASN A 405 -29.50 -0.02 -11.10
CA ASN A 405 -29.33 0.47 -12.48
C ASN A 405 -30.24 -0.27 -13.47
N ASN A 406 -30.19 0.13 -14.74
CA ASN A 406 -31.01 -0.47 -15.80
C ASN A 406 -30.76 -1.97 -16.03
N ASN A 407 -29.59 -2.48 -15.62
CA ASN A 407 -29.25 -3.90 -15.69
C ASN A 407 -29.64 -4.67 -14.41
N GLY A 408 -30.22 -3.99 -13.43
CA GLY A 408 -30.67 -4.56 -12.18
C GLY A 408 -29.55 -4.78 -11.15
N TYR A 409 -28.43 -4.06 -11.23
CA TYR A 409 -27.38 -4.11 -10.21
C TYR A 409 -27.46 -2.93 -9.25
N LEU A 410 -27.15 -3.17 -7.98
CA LEU A 410 -27.14 -2.14 -6.95
C LEU A 410 -26.05 -1.10 -7.25
N VAL A 411 -26.40 0.17 -7.16
CA VAL A 411 -25.52 1.31 -7.43
C VAL A 411 -25.54 2.34 -6.30
N ASP A 412 -24.52 3.17 -6.23
CA ASP A 412 -24.48 4.34 -5.37
C ASP A 412 -25.38 5.49 -5.87
N GLU A 413 -25.23 6.66 -5.25
CA GLU A 413 -25.94 7.87 -5.65
C GLU A 413 -25.58 8.45 -7.02
N ARG A 414 -24.43 8.09 -7.56
CA ARG A 414 -23.89 8.55 -8.84
C ARG A 414 -24.10 7.53 -9.97
N GLY A 415 -24.59 6.34 -9.64
CA GLY A 415 -24.83 5.25 -10.59
C GLY A 415 -23.65 4.27 -10.72
N ASN A 416 -22.63 4.40 -9.88
CA ASN A 416 -21.50 3.47 -9.81
C ASN A 416 -21.95 2.15 -9.20
N VAL A 417 -21.60 1.02 -9.81
CA VAL A 417 -21.96 -0.31 -9.30
C VAL A 417 -21.26 -0.60 -7.99
N ILE A 418 -22.02 -1.09 -7.01
CA ILE A 418 -21.48 -1.56 -5.73
C ILE A 418 -20.91 -2.96 -5.93
N ILE A 419 -19.60 -3.07 -5.72
CA ILE A 419 -18.83 -4.31 -5.83
C ILE A 419 -18.60 -4.86 -4.42
N GLY A 420 -19.02 -6.09 -4.16
CA GLY A 420 -18.71 -6.78 -2.92
C GLY A 420 -17.43 -7.59 -3.02
N VAL A 421 -16.54 -7.48 -2.03
CA VAL A 421 -15.34 -8.33 -1.91
C VAL A 421 -15.23 -8.88 -0.50
N ARG A 422 -15.05 -10.20 -0.36
CA ARG A 422 -14.79 -10.87 0.92
C ARG A 422 -13.28 -10.85 1.22
N SER A 423 -12.92 -10.24 2.34
CA SER A 423 -11.57 -10.26 2.93
C SER A 423 -11.51 -11.19 4.13
N GLN A 424 -10.35 -11.32 4.79
CA GLN A 424 -10.28 -11.97 6.11
C GLN A 424 -11.06 -11.21 7.20
N PHE A 425 -11.28 -9.90 7.03
CA PHE A 425 -11.89 -9.04 8.05
C PHE A 425 -13.40 -8.89 7.91
N GLY A 426 -13.96 -9.20 6.75
CA GLY A 426 -15.37 -8.90 6.49
C GLY A 426 -15.75 -8.91 5.02
N ILE A 427 -16.88 -8.27 4.75
CA ILE A 427 -17.30 -7.90 3.41
C ILE A 427 -17.00 -6.42 3.20
N HIS A 428 -16.26 -6.10 2.15
CA HIS A 428 -16.08 -4.76 1.65
C HIS A 428 -17.12 -4.51 0.55
N PHE A 429 -18.03 -3.57 0.77
CA PHE A 429 -18.82 -2.98 -0.31
C PHE A 429 -18.00 -1.83 -0.86
N MET A 430 -17.59 -1.92 -2.11
CA MET A 430 -16.65 -1.00 -2.76
C MET A 430 -17.34 -0.24 -3.89
N ILE A 431 -16.99 1.03 -4.03
CA ILE A 431 -17.25 1.89 -5.18
C ILE A 431 -15.91 2.32 -5.75
N ILE A 432 -15.78 2.21 -7.07
CA ILE A 432 -14.64 2.74 -7.81
C ILE A 432 -15.10 4.06 -8.38
N GLU A 433 -14.72 5.15 -7.72
CA GLU A 433 -15.06 6.51 -8.12
C GLU A 433 -14.30 6.92 -9.38
N LYS A 434 -13.07 6.44 -9.52
CA LYS A 434 -12.27 6.64 -10.71
C LYS A 434 -11.29 5.51 -10.96
N SER A 435 -11.29 5.03 -12.20
CA SER A 435 -10.29 4.11 -12.73
C SER A 435 -9.27 4.85 -13.61
N VAL A 436 -8.00 4.48 -13.49
CA VAL A 436 -6.90 4.92 -14.37
C VAL A 436 -7.14 4.57 -15.85
N TYR A 437 -8.08 3.67 -16.12
CA TYR A 437 -8.42 3.26 -17.48
C TYR A 437 -9.58 4.06 -18.08
N GLU A 438 -10.21 4.93 -17.30
CA GLU A 438 -11.16 5.96 -17.74
C GLU A 438 -10.40 7.25 -18.12
N TYR A 439 -9.46 7.14 -19.06
CA TYR A 439 -8.39 8.13 -19.29
C TYR A 439 -8.81 9.51 -19.82
N GLN A 440 -10.02 9.65 -20.37
CA GLN A 440 -10.43 10.86 -21.10
C GLN A 440 -10.53 12.11 -20.20
N ASP A 441 -10.82 11.90 -18.91
CA ASP A 441 -11.06 12.95 -17.92
C ASP A 441 -10.20 12.79 -16.66
N LEU A 442 -9.22 11.87 -16.64
CA LEU A 442 -8.33 11.68 -15.49
C LEU A 442 -7.58 12.94 -15.07
N ALA A 443 -7.08 13.71 -16.05
CA ALA A 443 -6.33 14.91 -15.77
C ALA A 443 -7.20 16.00 -15.12
N SER A 444 -8.47 16.14 -15.53
CA SER A 444 -9.43 17.03 -14.88
C SER A 444 -9.94 16.48 -13.55
N TYR A 445 -10.01 15.15 -13.42
CA TYR A 445 -10.45 14.50 -12.20
C TYR A 445 -9.45 14.70 -11.05
N TYR A 446 -8.16 14.51 -11.32
CA TYR A 446 -7.05 14.75 -10.39
C TYR A 446 -6.48 16.16 -10.55
N ASP A 447 -7.34 17.17 -10.60
CA ASP A 447 -6.98 18.59 -10.52
C ASP A 447 -7.09 19.09 -9.07
N THR A 448 -6.49 20.24 -8.77
CA THR A 448 -6.42 20.85 -7.43
C THR A 448 -7.34 22.06 -7.28
N LYS A 449 -8.23 22.31 -8.25
CA LYS A 449 -9.14 23.46 -8.25
C LYS A 449 -10.18 23.37 -7.14
N LEU A 450 -10.46 24.49 -6.50
CA LEU A 450 -11.40 24.61 -5.38
C LEU A 450 -12.75 25.22 -5.84
N PRO A 451 -13.83 25.04 -5.06
CA PRO A 451 -15.08 25.74 -5.33
C PRO A 451 -14.89 27.26 -5.45
N GLY A 452 -15.27 27.81 -6.61
CA GLY A 452 -15.10 29.23 -6.94
C GLY A 452 -13.94 29.52 -7.90
N ASP A 453 -13.04 28.57 -8.13
CA ASP A 453 -12.01 28.67 -9.16
C ASP A 453 -12.57 28.45 -10.57
N ASP A 454 -11.92 29.05 -11.56
CA ASP A 454 -12.32 28.89 -12.96
C ASP A 454 -12.08 27.46 -13.46
N GLY A 455 -13.13 26.84 -13.99
CA GLY A 455 -13.13 25.44 -14.40
C GLY A 455 -13.02 24.44 -13.25
N TYR A 456 -13.48 24.78 -12.04
CA TYR A 456 -13.76 23.81 -10.98
C TYR A 456 -14.80 22.79 -11.44
N ASP A 457 -14.50 21.51 -11.21
CA ASP A 457 -15.38 20.39 -11.51
C ASP A 457 -15.88 19.75 -10.21
N GLN A 458 -17.20 19.72 -10.03
CA GLN A 458 -17.85 19.11 -8.88
C GLN A 458 -17.71 17.58 -8.86
N ASP A 459 -17.41 16.97 -10.01
CA ASP A 459 -17.26 15.52 -10.14
C ASP A 459 -15.79 15.06 -9.98
N SER A 460 -14.85 16.00 -9.84
CA SER A 460 -13.42 15.74 -9.58
C SER A 460 -13.15 15.12 -8.20
N TYR A 461 -11.92 14.64 -7.97
CA TYR A 461 -11.47 14.18 -6.65
C TYR A 461 -11.65 15.25 -5.56
N VAL A 462 -11.49 16.54 -5.88
CA VAL A 462 -11.69 17.61 -4.91
C VAL A 462 -13.19 17.82 -4.63
N GLY A 463 -14.04 17.67 -5.65
CA GLY A 463 -15.46 18.02 -5.61
C GLY A 463 -16.42 16.89 -5.24
N PHE A 464 -16.06 15.61 -5.42
CA PHE A 464 -17.02 14.50 -5.35
C PHE A 464 -17.78 14.40 -4.02
N ILE A 465 -17.14 14.73 -2.89
CA ILE A 465 -17.79 14.91 -1.58
C ILE A 465 -18.03 16.39 -1.34
N GLN A 466 -19.29 16.79 -1.50
CA GLN A 466 -19.74 18.14 -1.21
C GLN A 466 -19.64 18.41 0.29
N SER A 467 -18.89 19.46 0.63
CA SER A 467 -18.79 20.00 1.98
C SER A 467 -19.21 21.47 2.03
N ASN A 468 -19.65 21.92 3.20
CA ASN A 468 -19.88 23.33 3.49
C ASN A 468 -18.62 24.06 4.00
N LYS A 469 -17.50 23.36 4.19
CA LYS A 469 -16.22 23.90 4.65
C LYS A 469 -15.22 23.89 3.50
N LEU A 470 -14.62 25.05 3.21
CA LEU A 470 -13.59 25.16 2.19
C LEU A 470 -12.33 24.34 2.54
N GLU A 471 -12.07 24.17 3.84
CA GLU A 471 -10.95 23.38 4.37
C GLU A 471 -10.99 21.93 3.92
N ASP A 472 -12.18 21.33 3.75
CA ASP A 472 -12.30 19.94 3.33
C ASP A 472 -11.90 19.77 1.85
N TYR A 473 -12.21 20.77 1.00
CA TYR A 473 -11.76 20.79 -0.40
C TYR A 473 -10.25 21.02 -0.49
N LYS A 474 -9.70 21.92 0.34
CA LYS A 474 -8.25 22.16 0.40
C LYS A 474 -7.49 20.90 0.78
N LYS A 475 -7.98 20.15 1.77
CA LYS A 475 -7.38 18.87 2.17
C LYS A 475 -7.28 17.90 0.99
N ARG A 476 -8.34 17.78 0.19
CA ARG A 476 -8.34 16.90 -0.99
C ARG A 476 -7.47 17.42 -2.14
N ALA A 477 -7.39 18.74 -2.31
CA ALA A 477 -6.47 19.35 -3.28
C ALA A 477 -5.00 19.11 -2.89
N ASP A 478 -4.68 19.22 -1.59
CA ASP A 478 -3.36 18.89 -1.05
C ASP A 478 -3.07 17.38 -1.22
N GLU A 479 -4.04 16.49 -0.99
CA GLU A 479 -3.89 15.04 -1.25
C GLU A 479 -3.54 14.73 -2.71
N VAL A 480 -4.17 15.41 -3.68
CA VAL A 480 -3.82 15.28 -5.11
C VAL A 480 -2.40 15.76 -5.37
N LYS A 481 -2.02 16.92 -4.82
CA LYS A 481 -0.67 17.49 -4.97
C LYS A 481 0.40 16.56 -4.39
N ASP A 482 0.15 16.04 -3.19
CA ASP A 482 1.04 15.14 -2.49
C ASP A 482 1.17 13.79 -3.23
N ALA A 483 0.08 13.28 -3.81
CA ALA A 483 0.13 12.06 -4.62
C ALA A 483 0.96 12.23 -5.90
N ILE A 484 0.76 13.34 -6.64
CA ILE A 484 1.51 13.63 -7.89
C ILE A 484 2.98 13.92 -7.62
N SER A 485 3.31 14.61 -6.53
CA SER A 485 4.70 14.93 -6.20
C SER A 485 5.42 13.78 -5.47
N GLY A 486 4.68 12.93 -4.77
CA GLY A 486 5.20 11.88 -3.89
C GLY A 486 5.31 10.49 -4.52
N PHE A 487 4.71 10.23 -5.68
CA PHE A 487 4.73 8.87 -6.26
C PHE A 487 6.14 8.42 -6.70
N ASP A 488 6.98 9.35 -7.14
CA ASP A 488 8.31 9.02 -7.60
C ASP A 488 9.30 8.91 -6.44
N LYS A 489 9.58 7.68 -6.00
CA LYS A 489 10.61 7.42 -4.97
C LYS A 489 12.04 7.78 -5.42
N THR A 490 12.22 8.03 -6.71
CA THR A 490 13.49 8.42 -7.33
C THR A 490 13.57 9.93 -7.54
N TYR A 491 12.61 10.70 -7.02
CA TYR A 491 12.52 12.15 -7.23
C TYR A 491 13.78 12.90 -6.81
N ASP A 492 14.43 12.49 -5.71
CA ASP A 492 15.72 13.05 -5.29
C ASP A 492 16.80 12.90 -6.39
N TYR A 493 16.81 11.77 -7.09
CA TYR A 493 17.73 11.52 -8.19
C TYR A 493 17.39 12.35 -9.43
N ARG A 494 16.10 12.56 -9.72
CA ARG A 494 15.68 13.49 -10.79
C ARG A 494 16.10 14.92 -10.49
N LEU A 495 15.87 15.36 -9.24
CA LEU A 495 16.29 16.67 -8.80
C LEU A 495 17.81 16.85 -8.91
N TYR A 496 18.58 15.83 -8.51
CA TYR A 496 20.03 15.83 -8.72
C TYR A 496 20.39 16.01 -10.20
N GLN A 497 19.86 15.17 -11.09
CA GLN A 497 20.12 15.23 -12.54
C GLN A 497 19.72 16.57 -13.16
N TYR A 498 18.63 17.17 -12.68
CA TYR A 498 18.20 18.50 -13.09
C TYR A 498 19.17 19.60 -12.67
N LEU A 499 19.62 19.58 -11.40
CA LEU A 499 20.55 20.57 -10.87
C LEU A 499 21.95 20.44 -11.50
N THR A 500 22.44 19.22 -11.73
CA THR A 500 23.71 18.99 -12.44
C THR A 500 23.65 19.40 -13.91
N GLY A 501 22.48 19.32 -14.55
CA GLY A 501 22.28 19.86 -15.90
C GLY A 501 22.33 21.39 -15.99
N LYS A 502 22.09 22.09 -14.87
CA LYS A 502 22.13 23.55 -14.77
C LYS A 502 23.47 24.11 -14.31
N VAL A 503 24.14 23.37 -13.43
CA VAL A 503 25.40 23.78 -12.81
C VAL A 503 26.54 22.98 -13.44
N ASN A 504 27.53 23.67 -14.00
CA ASN A 504 28.68 22.98 -14.57
C ASN A 504 29.59 22.44 -13.45
N ILE A 505 29.46 21.14 -13.16
CA ILE A 505 30.28 20.44 -12.16
C ILE A 505 31.41 19.71 -12.87
N SER A 506 32.65 19.94 -12.42
CA SER A 506 33.82 19.19 -12.90
C SER A 506 34.44 18.37 -11.76
N PHE A 507 34.56 17.06 -11.96
CA PHE A 507 35.27 16.18 -11.04
C PHE A 507 36.74 16.06 -11.46
N THR A 508 37.66 16.47 -10.57
CA THR A 508 39.10 16.53 -10.89
C THR A 508 39.95 15.78 -9.86
N GLY A 509 41.15 15.36 -10.28
CA GLY A 509 42.10 14.67 -9.40
C GLY A 509 41.54 13.34 -8.86
N PRO A 510 41.63 13.05 -7.55
CA PRO A 510 41.11 11.80 -6.98
C PRO A 510 39.60 11.55 -7.24
N ALA A 511 38.83 12.61 -7.50
CA ALA A 511 37.40 12.55 -7.76
C ALA A 511 37.04 12.20 -9.22
N GLU A 512 38.00 12.09 -10.12
CA GLU A 512 37.76 11.76 -11.53
C GLU A 512 37.01 10.41 -11.68
N GLY A 513 35.96 10.41 -12.51
CA GLY A 513 35.04 9.29 -12.73
C GLY A 513 34.05 9.03 -11.59
N LEU A 514 33.88 9.96 -10.65
CA LEU A 514 32.87 9.85 -9.58
C LEU A 514 31.44 10.13 -10.09
N ASP A 515 31.30 11.02 -11.06
CA ASP A 515 30.07 11.28 -11.82
C ASP A 515 29.51 9.99 -12.44
N GLU A 516 30.31 9.29 -13.23
CA GLU A 516 29.88 8.05 -13.89
C GLU A 516 29.42 6.99 -12.88
N LYS A 517 30.06 6.94 -11.71
CA LYS A 517 29.69 6.01 -10.63
C LYS A 517 28.41 6.43 -9.91
N ILE A 518 28.20 7.73 -9.71
CA ILE A 518 26.95 8.26 -9.16
C ILE A 518 25.80 7.98 -10.12
N ASP A 519 25.98 8.24 -11.41
CA ASP A 519 24.98 7.95 -12.44
C ASP A 519 24.66 6.46 -12.52
N ALA A 520 25.68 5.59 -12.49
CA ALA A 520 25.48 4.14 -12.44
C ALA A 520 24.75 3.69 -11.16
N TYR A 521 25.02 4.32 -10.02
CA TYR A 521 24.31 4.07 -8.76
C TYR A 521 22.84 4.51 -8.85
N ILE A 522 22.58 5.71 -9.39
CA ILE A 522 21.22 6.24 -9.59
C ILE A 522 20.43 5.29 -10.48
N ASN A 523 20.97 4.93 -11.65
CA ASN A 523 20.28 4.06 -12.60
C ASN A 523 19.98 2.68 -12.00
N ARG A 524 20.95 2.05 -11.33
CA ARG A 524 20.72 0.78 -10.63
C ARG A 524 19.65 0.88 -9.55
N THR A 525 19.60 2.01 -8.84
CA THR A 525 18.58 2.23 -7.80
C THR A 525 17.19 2.38 -8.42
N LYS A 526 17.06 3.10 -9.55
CA LYS A 526 15.81 3.18 -10.33
C LYS A 526 15.36 1.80 -10.81
N GLU A 527 16.26 1.03 -11.43
CA GLU A 527 15.99 -0.34 -11.89
C GLU A 527 15.54 -1.26 -10.74
N ASN A 528 16.23 -1.22 -9.59
CA ASN A 528 15.86 -2.00 -8.41
C ASN A 528 14.48 -1.61 -7.87
N ASN A 529 14.13 -0.31 -7.89
CA ASN A 529 12.81 0.14 -7.44
C ASN A 529 11.70 -0.39 -8.35
N ILE A 530 11.88 -0.36 -9.67
CA ILE A 530 10.94 -0.96 -10.64
C ILE A 530 10.80 -2.46 -10.37
N TYR A 531 11.93 -3.17 -10.27
CA TYR A 531 11.95 -4.61 -10.02
C TYR A 531 11.23 -4.96 -8.70
N ASN A 532 11.51 -4.23 -7.61
CA ASN A 532 10.89 -4.47 -6.31
C ASN A 532 9.38 -4.20 -6.34
N GLN A 533 8.93 -3.20 -7.09
CA GLN A 533 7.51 -2.93 -7.27
C GLN A 533 6.83 -4.08 -8.04
N GLU A 534 7.44 -4.57 -9.11
CA GLU A 534 6.94 -5.69 -9.90
C GLU A 534 6.90 -7.01 -9.12
N ASP A 535 7.99 -7.34 -8.44
CA ASP A 535 8.09 -8.52 -7.59
C ASP A 535 7.10 -8.45 -6.41
N GLY A 536 6.88 -7.27 -5.85
CA GLY A 536 5.88 -7.03 -4.81
C GLY A 536 4.45 -7.29 -5.29
N LEU A 537 4.06 -6.71 -6.43
CA LEU A 537 2.75 -6.96 -7.04
C LEU A 537 2.56 -8.44 -7.41
N TYR A 538 3.58 -9.06 -8.00
CA TYR A 538 3.56 -10.47 -8.35
C TYR A 538 3.34 -11.38 -7.12
N LYS A 539 4.08 -11.15 -6.02
CA LYS A 539 3.93 -11.90 -4.77
C LYS A 539 2.56 -11.70 -4.14
N SER A 540 2.02 -10.47 -4.19
CA SER A 540 0.67 -10.15 -3.71
C SER A 540 -0.37 -11.02 -4.42
N TRP A 541 -0.35 -10.97 -5.75
CA TRP A 541 -1.26 -11.75 -6.59
C TRP A 541 -1.12 -13.26 -6.38
N ARG A 542 0.11 -13.77 -6.31
CA ARG A 542 0.36 -15.21 -6.11
C ARG A 542 -0.20 -15.69 -4.77
N THR A 543 0.04 -14.94 -3.69
CA THR A 543 -0.50 -15.24 -2.36
C THR A 543 -2.02 -15.30 -2.39
N TYR A 544 -2.64 -14.40 -3.15
CA TYR A 544 -4.09 -14.37 -3.29
C TYR A 544 -4.63 -15.52 -4.15
N THR A 545 -4.01 -15.85 -5.28
CA THR A 545 -4.43 -17.02 -6.08
C THR A 545 -4.30 -18.31 -5.28
N GLU A 546 -3.24 -18.47 -4.48
CA GLU A 546 -3.07 -19.61 -3.56
C GLU A 546 -4.23 -19.70 -2.55
N LEU A 547 -4.73 -18.57 -2.04
CA LEU A 547 -5.91 -18.50 -1.16
C LEU A 547 -7.18 -18.99 -1.87
N LEU A 548 -7.44 -18.51 -3.09
CA LEU A 548 -8.61 -18.89 -3.89
C LEU A 548 -8.59 -20.38 -4.27
N GLU A 549 -7.43 -20.89 -4.63
CA GLU A 549 -7.21 -22.31 -4.92
C GLU A 549 -7.46 -23.17 -3.69
N LYS A 550 -6.94 -22.77 -2.52
CA LYS A 550 -7.18 -23.48 -1.27
C LYS A 550 -8.66 -23.51 -0.90
N GLN A 551 -9.34 -22.38 -1.03
CA GLN A 551 -10.79 -22.30 -0.82
C GLN A 551 -11.54 -23.25 -1.77
N THR A 552 -11.18 -23.25 -3.06
CA THR A 552 -11.80 -24.13 -4.06
C THR A 552 -11.59 -25.60 -3.73
N TYR A 553 -10.37 -25.97 -3.35
CA TYR A 553 -10.03 -27.33 -2.92
C TYR A 553 -10.84 -27.76 -1.69
N ASP A 554 -10.86 -26.95 -0.62
CA ASP A 554 -11.53 -27.32 0.63
C ASP A 554 -13.05 -27.48 0.45
N ARG A 555 -13.66 -26.59 -0.35
CA ARG A 555 -15.08 -26.72 -0.72
C ARG A 555 -15.34 -28.00 -1.50
N ASN A 556 -14.50 -28.34 -2.48
CA ASN A 556 -14.63 -29.56 -3.27
C ASN A 556 -14.48 -30.84 -2.43
N VAL A 557 -13.49 -30.89 -1.54
CA VAL A 557 -13.29 -32.01 -0.61
C VAL A 557 -14.53 -32.19 0.27
N TRP A 558 -15.09 -31.10 0.79
CA TRP A 558 -16.30 -31.16 1.58
C TRP A 558 -17.49 -31.71 0.78
N TYR A 559 -17.73 -31.21 -0.43
CA TYR A 559 -18.80 -31.71 -1.30
C TYR A 559 -18.64 -33.21 -1.61
N GLN A 560 -17.42 -33.70 -1.84
CA GLN A 560 -17.17 -35.12 -2.13
C GLN A 560 -17.30 -36.02 -0.91
N THR A 561 -16.86 -35.55 0.27
CA THR A 561 -16.87 -36.33 1.52
C THR A 561 -18.29 -36.60 2.03
N TYR A 562 -19.19 -35.64 1.84
CA TYR A 562 -20.55 -35.73 2.38
C TYR A 562 -21.59 -36.27 1.39
N ASN A 563 -21.48 -35.99 0.08
CA ASN A 563 -22.52 -36.41 -0.88
C ASN A 563 -22.31 -37.78 -1.54
N GLY A 564 -21.23 -38.51 -1.25
CA GLY A 564 -21.06 -39.90 -1.70
C GLY A 564 -21.14 -40.17 -3.22
N VAL A 565 -21.18 -39.13 -4.06
CA VAL A 565 -21.40 -39.24 -5.51
C VAL A 565 -20.26 -38.55 -6.26
N THR A 566 -19.41 -39.38 -6.86
CA THR A 566 -18.50 -39.00 -7.94
C THR A 566 -19.33 -38.55 -9.15
N GLY A 567 -19.58 -37.26 -9.27
CA GLY A 567 -20.28 -36.65 -10.39
C GLY A 567 -19.80 -35.22 -10.59
N ALA A 568 -18.86 -35.04 -11.52
CA ALA A 568 -18.21 -33.77 -11.84
C ALA A 568 -19.21 -32.65 -12.16
N ILE A 569 -18.97 -31.45 -11.62
CA ILE A 569 -19.56 -30.21 -12.12
C ILE A 569 -18.45 -29.14 -12.26
N SER A 570 -18.18 -28.85 -13.53
CA SER A 570 -17.37 -27.80 -14.20
C SER A 570 -15.87 -27.59 -13.87
N PRO A 571 -14.97 -27.97 -14.81
CA PRO A 571 -13.52 -27.81 -14.71
C PRO A 571 -13.04 -26.47 -15.32
N LYS A 572 -12.86 -25.44 -14.50
CA LYS A 572 -12.13 -24.23 -14.91
C LYS A 572 -11.13 -23.65 -13.91
N LEU A 573 -10.83 -24.37 -12.83
CA LEU A 573 -9.67 -24.09 -11.96
C LEU A 573 -8.70 -25.29 -11.81
N THR A 574 -8.85 -26.34 -12.62
CA THR A 574 -7.97 -27.52 -12.60
C THR A 574 -6.90 -27.51 -13.68
N ARG A 575 -6.55 -26.33 -14.22
CA ARG A 575 -5.52 -26.24 -15.25
C ARG A 575 -4.63 -25.03 -15.01
N LEU A 576 -3.78 -25.12 -14.00
CA LEU A 576 -2.43 -24.54 -13.92
C LEU A 576 -1.80 -24.97 -12.58
N VAL A 577 -1.51 -26.26 -12.47
CA VAL A 577 -0.43 -26.70 -11.58
C VAL A 577 0.80 -26.80 -12.48
N PRO A 578 1.79 -25.90 -12.41
CA PRO A 578 3.15 -26.33 -12.62
C PRO A 578 3.43 -27.35 -11.50
N GLU A 579 3.65 -28.61 -11.86
CA GLU A 579 3.97 -29.74 -10.97
C GLU A 579 5.31 -29.56 -10.21
N ARG A 580 5.65 -28.35 -9.75
CA ARG A 580 6.96 -28.04 -9.20
C ARG A 580 6.97 -27.34 -7.85
N ILE A 581 5.82 -27.16 -7.19
CA ILE A 581 5.78 -26.60 -5.82
C ILE A 581 5.18 -27.59 -4.81
N ALA A 582 4.38 -28.57 -5.25
CA ALA A 582 3.92 -29.64 -4.36
C ALA A 582 4.99 -30.71 -4.06
N ASP A 583 6.00 -30.86 -4.93
CA ASP A 583 7.02 -31.91 -4.81
C ASP A 583 8.17 -31.54 -3.86
N ASP A 584 8.44 -30.25 -3.64
CA ASP A 584 9.54 -29.79 -2.79
C ASP A 584 9.11 -29.52 -1.33
N PHE A 585 7.80 -29.48 -1.04
CA PHE A 585 7.30 -29.35 0.34
C PHE A 585 7.08 -30.70 1.05
N PHE A 586 6.93 -31.80 0.30
CA PHE A 586 6.72 -33.15 0.87
C PHE A 586 7.90 -34.12 0.72
N LYS A 587 9.01 -33.73 0.06
CA LYS A 587 10.24 -34.56 -0.01
C LYS A 587 11.23 -34.37 1.14
N LEU A 588 10.81 -33.71 2.23
CA LEU A 588 11.66 -33.51 3.42
C LEU A 588 11.25 -34.32 4.66
N TYR A 589 10.35 -35.30 4.53
CA TYR A 589 9.93 -36.12 5.66
C TYR A 589 9.95 -37.65 5.48
N GLU A 590 10.46 -38.19 4.37
CA GLU A 590 10.55 -39.65 4.19
C GLU A 590 11.82 -40.13 3.45
N ASP A 591 13.02 -39.83 3.97
CA ASP A 591 14.18 -40.70 3.76
C ASP A 591 15.27 -40.49 4.85
N PRO A 592 15.41 -41.41 5.82
CA PRO A 592 16.46 -41.35 6.83
C PRO A 592 17.85 -41.81 6.34
N SER A 593 18.10 -41.91 5.02
CA SER A 593 19.36 -42.42 4.48
C SER A 593 20.11 -41.53 3.48
N ALA A 594 19.64 -40.32 3.18
CA ALA A 594 20.34 -39.42 2.25
C ALA A 594 21.58 -38.75 2.89
N PRO A 595 22.80 -38.97 2.35
CA PRO A 595 24.04 -38.41 2.89
C PRO A 595 24.15 -36.93 2.52
N GLY A 596 23.62 -36.06 3.38
CA GLY A 596 23.72 -34.60 3.25
C GLY A 596 23.21 -33.80 4.45
N ALA A 597 22.58 -34.44 5.43
CA ALA A 597 21.93 -33.80 6.57
C ALA A 597 22.87 -33.51 7.78
N ALA A 598 24.14 -33.15 7.54
CA ALA A 598 25.10 -32.86 8.61
C ALA A 598 25.55 -31.40 8.71
N ALA A 599 25.02 -30.48 7.88
CA ALA A 599 25.47 -29.09 7.87
C ALA A 599 24.45 -28.05 8.40
N LEU A 600 23.26 -28.46 8.84
CA LEU A 600 22.21 -27.52 9.27
C LEU A 600 21.63 -27.82 10.67
N TYR A 601 22.33 -28.61 11.48
CA TYR A 601 21.93 -28.99 12.84
C TYR A 601 22.86 -28.44 13.95
N ALA A 602 23.42 -27.24 13.76
CA ALA A 602 24.33 -26.64 14.74
C ALA A 602 23.85 -25.31 15.36
N GLU A 603 22.64 -24.81 15.05
CA GLU A 603 22.21 -23.50 15.57
C GLU A 603 20.76 -23.40 16.05
N PHE A 604 20.13 -24.52 16.42
CA PHE A 604 18.79 -24.52 17.03
C PHE A 604 18.67 -25.35 18.31
N ASP A 605 19.79 -25.57 19.01
CA ASP A 605 19.77 -26.14 20.36
C ASP A 605 20.39 -25.19 21.38
N LYS A 606 19.71 -24.04 21.61
CA LYS A 606 19.79 -23.28 22.86
C LYS A 606 18.46 -22.60 23.17
N GLY A 607 17.55 -23.37 23.77
CA GLY A 607 16.68 -22.84 24.82
C GLY A 607 15.18 -22.85 24.54
N GLY A 608 14.50 -23.82 25.14
CA GLY A 608 13.35 -23.51 26.00
C GLY A 608 11.95 -23.75 25.45
N ASN A 609 11.46 -24.97 25.71
CA ASN A 609 10.09 -25.36 26.12
C ASN A 609 8.89 -24.59 25.53
N TYR A 610 8.00 -25.28 24.81
CA TYR A 610 6.55 -25.25 25.10
C TYR A 610 5.89 -26.59 24.79
N TYR A 611 4.91 -26.92 25.63
CA TYR A 611 4.33 -28.23 25.88
C TYR A 611 3.35 -28.68 24.79
N TYR A 612 3.42 -29.97 24.44
CA TYR A 612 2.30 -30.74 23.90
C TYR A 612 1.27 -31.00 25.00
N TYR A 613 -0.01 -30.90 24.67
CA TYR A 613 -1.02 -31.82 25.19
C TYR A 613 -1.92 -32.31 24.06
N ALA A 614 -2.30 -33.57 24.23
CA ALA A 614 -2.83 -34.55 23.28
C ALA A 614 -4.25 -34.30 22.78
#